data_AF-A0A816F029-F1
#
_entry.id   AF-A0A816F029-F1
#
_cell.length_a   1.000
_cell.length_b   1.000
_cell.length_c   1.000
_cell.angle_alpha   90.00
_cell.angle_beta   90.00
_cell.angle_gamma   90.00
#
_symmetry.space_group_name_H-M   'P 1'
#
loop_
_entity.id
_entity.type
_entity.pdbx_description
1 polymer ?
#
loop_
_entity_poly.entity_id
_entity_poly.type
_entity_poly.pdbx_seq_one_letter_code
_entity_poly.pdbx_strand_id
1 'polypeptide(L)'
;MGYAKDAFDVYYNEQKVVGGSVVSFKVLTDGYAKDAFKVYFRGQTVADASIHSFQPLSQGYAKDSFNAYYSGKKIQGASVSSFQVIGTGIAKDSFYTYRFGQKI
;
A
#
# COMPACT_ATOMS: atom_id res chain seq x y z
N MET A 1 -16.19 -0.96 6.46
CA MET A 1 -15.28 -1.62 7.42
C MET A 1 -13.86 -1.16 7.13
N GLY A 2 -13.01 -1.03 8.15
CA GLY A 2 -11.69 -0.42 8.02
C GLY A 2 -10.80 -0.73 9.23
N TYR A 3 -9.76 0.07 9.40
CA TYR A 3 -8.87 -0.07 10.55
C TYR A 3 -9.52 0.51 11.82
N ALA A 4 -9.29 -0.19 12.93
CA ALA A 4 -9.63 0.25 14.28
C ALA A 4 -8.45 -0.10 15.21
N LYS A 5 -8.40 0.50 16.40
CA LYS A 5 -7.43 0.13 17.43
C LYS A 5 -8.01 0.33 18.81
N ASP A 6 -7.54 -0.45 19.77
CA ASP A 6 -7.75 -0.21 21.19
C ASP A 6 -6.40 0.14 21.86
N ALA A 7 -6.30 -0.03 23.18
CA ALA A 7 -5.08 0.26 23.94
C ALA A 7 -3.93 -0.73 23.65
N PHE A 8 -4.22 -1.92 23.14
CA PHE A 8 -3.28 -3.04 23.01
C PHE A 8 -3.03 -3.43 21.56
N ASP A 9 -4.07 -3.39 20.72
CA ASP A 9 -4.04 -3.98 19.39
C ASP A 9 -4.65 -3.08 18.31
N VAL A 10 -4.17 -3.30 17.08
CA VAL A 10 -4.73 -2.74 15.85
C VAL A 10 -5.50 -3.84 15.13
N TYR A 11 -6.63 -3.49 14.54
CA TYR A 11 -7.52 -4.40 13.84
C TYR A 11 -7.86 -3.87 12.45
N TYR A 12 -8.12 -4.78 11.52
CA TYR A 12 -8.76 -4.52 10.24
C TYR A 12 -9.93 -5.49 10.09
N ASN A 13 -11.16 -4.98 9.97
CA ASN A 13 -12.37 -5.80 9.91
C ASN A 13 -12.41 -6.88 11.01
N GLU A 14 -12.24 -6.46 12.28
CA GLU A 14 -12.25 -7.32 13.48
C GLU A 14 -11.07 -8.32 13.58
N GLN A 15 -10.23 -8.42 12.55
CA GLN A 15 -9.03 -9.24 12.58
C GLN A 15 -7.82 -8.43 13.05
N LYS A 16 -7.07 -8.98 14.01
CA LYS A 16 -5.85 -8.34 14.52
C LYS A 16 -4.80 -8.18 13.41
N VAL A 17 -4.26 -6.96 13.29
CA VAL A 17 -3.13 -6.64 12.42
C VAL A 17 -1.84 -7.08 13.12
N VAL A 18 -1.28 -8.19 12.65
CA VAL A 18 -0.10 -8.79 13.28
C VAL A 18 1.09 -7.83 13.21
N GLY A 19 1.63 -7.50 14.38
CA GLY A 19 2.79 -6.63 14.53
C GLY A 19 2.52 -5.15 14.22
N GLY A 20 1.26 -4.70 14.22
CA GLY A 20 0.90 -3.28 14.13
C GLY A 20 1.17 -2.54 15.44
N SER A 21 1.96 -1.46 15.39
CA SER A 21 2.26 -0.63 16.55
C SER A 21 1.11 0.35 16.83
N VAL A 22 0.30 0.08 17.87
CA VAL A 22 -0.82 0.95 18.31
C VAL A 22 -0.40 2.42 18.50
N VAL A 23 0.82 2.64 18.99
CA VAL A 23 1.37 3.97 19.31
C VAL A 23 1.56 4.81 18.05
N SER A 24 2.04 4.20 16.96
CA SER A 24 2.43 4.91 15.73
C SER A 24 1.54 4.62 14.53
N PHE A 25 0.51 3.77 14.69
CA PHE A 25 -0.37 3.37 13.59
C PHE A 25 -1.15 4.55 13.02
N LYS A 26 -1.04 4.74 11.71
CA LYS A 26 -1.71 5.76 10.92
C LYS A 26 -2.41 5.11 9.75
N VAL A 27 -3.73 5.28 9.72
CA VAL A 27 -4.54 4.91 8.56
C VAL A 27 -4.28 5.92 7.44
N LEU A 28 -4.05 5.42 6.23
CA LEU A 28 -3.90 6.22 5.02
C LEU A 28 -5.19 6.08 4.17
N THR A 29 -5.07 6.11 2.85
CA THR A 29 -6.19 5.95 1.91
C THR A 29 -6.19 4.56 1.30
N ASP A 30 -7.29 4.19 0.61
CA ASP A 30 -7.37 2.99 -0.23
C ASP A 30 -6.99 1.68 0.46
N GLY A 31 -7.30 1.57 1.76
CA GLY A 31 -6.99 0.37 2.55
C GLY A 31 -5.53 0.26 3.00
N TYR A 32 -4.69 1.25 2.68
CA TYR A 32 -3.35 1.34 3.21
C TYR A 32 -3.31 1.97 4.59
N ALA A 33 -2.37 1.53 5.40
CA ALA A 33 -1.97 2.13 6.66
C ALA A 33 -0.47 1.96 6.83
N LYS A 34 0.13 2.68 7.76
CA LYS A 34 1.52 2.46 8.17
C LYS A 34 1.69 2.74 9.65
N ASP A 35 2.75 2.20 10.22
CA ASP A 35 3.27 2.62 11.50
C ASP A 35 4.73 3.05 11.36
N ALA A 36 5.46 3.19 12.48
CA ALA A 36 6.86 3.59 12.44
C ALA A 36 7.80 2.53 11.80
N PHE A 37 7.33 1.29 11.60
CA PHE A 37 8.15 0.13 11.23
C PHE A 37 7.68 -0.58 9.96
N LYS A 38 6.41 -0.48 9.58
CA LYS A 38 5.81 -1.25 8.49
C LYS A 38 4.71 -0.48 7.78
N VAL A 39 4.43 -0.92 6.57
CA VAL A 39 3.26 -0.53 5.79
C VAL A 39 2.31 -1.71 5.71
N TYR A 40 1.00 -1.44 5.74
CA TYR A 40 -0.06 -2.43 5.74
C TYR A 40 -1.07 -2.14 4.64
N PHE A 41 -1.60 -3.20 4.03
CA PHE A 41 -2.77 -3.16 3.17
C PHE A 41 -3.83 -4.10 3.74
N ARG A 42 -4.98 -3.56 4.14
CA ARG A 42 -6.09 -4.33 4.73
C ARG A 42 -5.65 -5.30 5.84
N GLY A 43 -4.80 -4.82 6.74
CA GLY A 43 -4.25 -5.58 7.87
C GLY A 43 -3.09 -6.52 7.55
N GLN A 44 -2.69 -6.65 6.28
CA GLN A 44 -1.55 -7.46 5.86
C GLN A 44 -0.32 -6.59 5.64
N THR A 45 0.87 -7.06 6.02
CA THR A 45 2.12 -6.32 5.79
C THR A 45 2.43 -6.23 4.30
N VAL A 46 2.79 -5.04 3.81
CA VAL A 46 3.30 -4.81 2.46
C VAL A 46 4.80 -5.05 2.46
N ALA A 47 5.24 -6.10 1.78
CA ALA A 47 6.65 -6.46 1.72
C ALA A 47 7.48 -5.40 0.98
N ASP A 48 8.71 -5.20 1.45
CA ASP A 48 9.73 -4.29 0.88
C ASP A 48 9.33 -2.82 0.77
N ALA A 49 8.25 -2.40 1.44
CA ALA A 49 7.77 -1.03 1.40
C ALA A 49 8.65 -0.08 2.21
N SER A 50 9.08 1.02 1.58
CA SER A 50 9.78 2.09 2.27
C SER A 50 8.81 3.01 3.00
N ILE A 51 8.77 2.88 4.33
CA ILE A 51 7.84 3.60 5.23
C ILE A 51 7.91 5.12 5.04
N HIS A 52 9.13 5.63 4.82
CA HIS A 52 9.39 7.07 4.76
C HIS A 52 8.82 7.72 3.49
N SER A 53 8.81 7.01 2.36
CA SER A 53 8.31 7.52 1.09
C SER A 53 7.03 6.86 0.59
N PHE A 54 6.44 5.94 1.37
CA PHE A 54 5.22 5.27 0.98
C PHE A 54 4.06 6.24 0.77
N GLN A 55 3.52 6.22 -0.44
CA GLN A 55 2.45 7.07 -0.92
C GLN A 55 1.38 6.19 -1.57
N PRO A 56 0.22 6.00 -0.91
CA PRO A 56 -0.98 5.53 -1.59
C PRO A 56 -1.33 6.49 -2.73
N LEU A 57 -1.68 5.91 -3.87
CA LEU A 57 -2.20 6.63 -5.01
C LEU A 57 -3.73 6.52 -4.98
N SER A 58 -4.34 6.11 -6.09
CA SER A 58 -5.76 5.83 -6.16
C SER A 58 -6.01 4.36 -6.54
N GLN A 59 -7.19 3.85 -6.19
CA GLN A 59 -7.70 2.55 -6.63
C GLN A 59 -6.81 1.37 -6.21
N GLY A 60 -6.23 1.47 -5.01
CA GLY A 60 -5.38 0.41 -4.45
C GLY A 60 -3.95 0.40 -5.01
N TYR A 61 -3.61 1.28 -5.95
CA TYR A 61 -2.21 1.53 -6.30
C TYR A 61 -1.52 2.34 -5.23
N ALA A 62 -0.23 2.08 -5.05
CA ALA A 62 0.65 2.87 -4.21
C ALA A 62 2.06 2.84 -4.79
N LYS A 63 2.92 3.74 -4.33
CA LYS A 63 4.35 3.68 -4.61
C LYS A 63 5.16 4.15 -3.41
N ASP A 64 6.42 3.77 -3.37
CA ASP A 64 7.42 4.42 -2.55
C ASP A 64 8.56 4.92 -3.46
N SER A 65 9.74 5.22 -2.92
CA SER A 65 10.90 5.66 -3.71
C SER A 65 11.49 4.58 -4.64
N PHE A 66 11.19 3.30 -4.39
CA PHE A 66 11.87 2.15 -5.00
C PHE A 66 10.92 1.20 -5.73
N ASN A 67 9.66 1.12 -5.28
CA ASN A 67 8.69 0.14 -5.73
C ASN A 67 7.32 0.78 -6.03
N ALA A 68 6.61 0.19 -6.98
CA ALA A 68 5.18 0.40 -7.17
C ALA A 68 4.40 -0.83 -6.68
N TYR A 69 3.17 -0.60 -6.21
CA TYR A 69 2.34 -1.61 -5.59
C TYR A 69 0.91 -1.55 -6.12
N TYR A 70 0.24 -2.70 -6.12
CA TYR A 70 -1.21 -2.81 -6.27
C TYR A 70 -1.76 -3.73 -5.18
N SER A 71 -2.74 -3.24 -4.41
CA SER A 71 -3.38 -3.97 -3.32
C SER A 71 -2.37 -4.64 -2.36
N GLY A 72 -1.33 -3.89 -1.97
CA GLY A 72 -0.27 -4.36 -1.08
C GLY A 72 0.76 -5.31 -1.71
N LYS A 73 0.68 -5.59 -3.01
CA LYS A 73 1.66 -6.43 -3.72
C LYS A 73 2.55 -5.60 -4.63
N LYS A 74 3.86 -5.85 -4.58
CA LYS A 74 4.85 -5.19 -5.45
C LYS A 74 4.60 -5.54 -6.92
N ILE A 75 4.59 -4.54 -7.78
CA ILE A 75 4.52 -4.67 -9.24
C ILE A 75 5.94 -4.82 -9.75
N GLN A 76 6.29 -6.01 -10.25
CA GLN A 76 7.66 -6.31 -10.68
C GLN A 76 8.02 -5.55 -11.96
N GLY A 77 9.21 -4.95 -11.96
CA GLY A 77 9.77 -4.23 -13.11
C GLY A 77 9.14 -2.87 -13.41
N ALA A 78 8.28 -2.34 -12.53
CA ALA A 78 7.70 -1.01 -12.71
C ALA A 78 8.73 0.10 -12.51
N SER A 79 8.73 1.08 -13.42
CA SER A 79 9.55 2.28 -13.34
C SER A 79 8.87 3.34 -12.48
N VAL A 80 9.23 3.36 -11.20
CA VAL A 80 8.59 4.18 -10.16
C VAL A 80 8.64 5.68 -10.42
N SER A 81 9.74 6.17 -11.01
CA SER A 81 9.93 7.59 -11.33
C SER A 81 8.87 8.12 -12.31
N SER A 82 8.32 7.25 -13.16
CA SER A 82 7.30 7.58 -14.16
C SER A 82 5.93 6.95 -13.88
N PHE A 83 5.80 6.23 -12.76
CA PHE A 83 4.60 5.47 -12.43
C PHE A 83 3.43 6.40 -12.04
N GLN A 84 2.32 6.24 -12.74
CA GLN A 84 1.10 7.04 -12.58
C GLN A 84 -0.16 6.21 -12.81
N VAL A 85 -1.21 6.48 -12.02
CA VAL A 85 -2.55 5.90 -12.23
C VAL A 85 -3.28 6.77 -13.25
N ILE A 86 -3.76 6.16 -14.33
CA ILE A 86 -4.32 6.89 -15.49
C ILE A 86 -5.80 6.58 -15.76
N GLY A 87 -6.39 5.64 -15.02
CA GLY A 87 -7.78 5.27 -15.24
C GLY A 87 -8.24 4.19 -14.27
N THR A 88 -9.47 3.70 -14.46
CA THR A 88 -10.06 2.71 -13.56
C THR A 88 -9.28 1.41 -13.59
N GLY A 89 -8.56 1.11 -12.52
CA GLY A 89 -7.69 -0.07 -12.42
C GLY A 89 -6.49 -0.05 -13.36
N ILE A 90 -6.16 1.10 -13.97
CA ILE A 90 -5.06 1.22 -14.92
C ILE A 90 -4.01 2.18 -14.39
N ALA A 91 -2.76 1.72 -14.39
CA ALA A 91 -1.58 2.53 -14.20
C ALA A 91 -0.63 2.36 -15.38
N LYS A 92 0.30 3.29 -15.55
CA LYS A 92 1.39 3.15 -16.51
C LYS A 92 2.68 3.71 -15.95
N ASP A 93 3.78 3.30 -16.55
CA ASP A 93 5.06 3.98 -16.45
C ASP A 93 5.58 4.33 -17.85
N SER A 94 6.85 4.71 -17.98
CA SER A 94 7.46 5.06 -19.28
C SER A 94 7.56 3.87 -20.27
N PHE A 95 7.46 2.63 -19.79
CA PHE A 95 7.68 1.43 -20.58
C PHE A 95 6.41 0.60 -20.78
N TYR A 96 5.56 0.53 -19.75
CA TYR A 96 4.49 -0.44 -19.67
C TYR A 96 3.20 0.16 -19.11
N THR A 97 2.08 -0.45 -19.51
CA THR A 97 0.78 -0.24 -18.87
C THR A 97 0.49 -1.43 -17.97
N TYR A 98 -0.23 -1.18 -16.90
CA TYR A 98 -0.60 -2.15 -15.88
C TYR A 98 -2.10 -2.09 -15.62
N ARG A 99 -2.76 -3.23 -15.66
CA ARG A 99 -4.15 -3.41 -15.24
C ARG A 99 -4.19 -4.21 -13.95
N PHE A 100 -4.71 -3.61 -12.88
CA PHE A 100 -4.77 -4.20 -11.53
C PHE A 100 -3.42 -4.80 -11.09
N GLY A 101 -2.34 -4.05 -11.33
CA GLY A 101 -0.96 -4.45 -11.02
C GLY A 101 -0.32 -5.45 -11.98
N GLN A 102 -1.05 -5.95 -12.99
CA GLN A 102 -0.51 -6.85 -14.01
C GLN A 102 -0.14 -6.08 -15.26
N LYS A 103 1.07 -6.29 -15.77
CA LYS A 103 1.54 -5.70 -17.02
C LYS A 103 0.68 -6.18 -18.20
N ILE A 104 0.32 -5.27 -19.11
CA ILE A 104 -0.40 -5.55 -20.36
C ILE A 104 0.44 -5.18 -21.59
#